data_AF-A0A975WFP5-F1
#
_entry.id   AF-A0A975WFP5-F1
#
_cell.length_a   1.000
_cell.length_b   1.000
_cell.length_c   1.000
_cell.angle_alpha   90.00
_cell.angle_beta   90.00
_cell.angle_gamma   90.00
#
_symmetry.space_group_name_H-M   'P 1'
#
loop_
_entity.id
_entity.type
_entity.pdbx_description
1 polymer ?
#
loop_
_entity_poly.entity_id
_entity_poly.type
_entity_poly.pdbx_seq_one_letter_code
_entity_poly.pdbx_strand_id
1 'polypeptide(L)'
;MEEEPHYLPPGPRAEVRETAVLDDWRRAEAGHAARLARVAGRIGALDDRLKRGPEGWRHRLALIEAADLSWFAGDRIGPDRLALWISMRLSGVQDDTAALARVGWAVRRLTGGPGPDVDLSAFLDRRDPENMVDEAEPFADRAGGWLDLMAQAADLHPITRACMGFHLWSLAGLGQQSNRMEAAVTASRIAAHEGEGAIFAPLAMGGAGALRAGGPPAERLARWLEKMETACLTAMRHLDDIETWSALAEAEMTPLSGKTPPALRGVLTEWPLVSAPMAEALTGASRAAVQRNLAWMEARDLVRELTGQGRFRMWRATN
;
A
#
# COMPACT_ATOMS: atom_id res chain seq x y z
N MET A 1 58.49 32.26 -21.04
CA MET A 1 58.29 31.45 -19.83
C MET A 1 56.84 31.70 -19.46
N GLU A 2 55.94 30.83 -19.93
CA GLU A 2 54.50 30.96 -19.70
C GLU A 2 54.21 30.46 -18.27
N GLU A 3 53.58 31.30 -17.46
CA GLU A 3 53.18 30.95 -16.09
C GLU A 3 52.02 29.96 -16.12
N GLU A 4 52.23 28.75 -15.58
CA GLU A 4 51.18 27.77 -15.36
C GLU A 4 50.11 28.31 -14.40
N PRO A 5 48.81 28.23 -14.75
CA PRO A 5 47.76 28.67 -13.86
C PRO A 5 47.70 27.78 -12.62
N HIS A 6 47.83 28.41 -11.45
CA HIS A 6 47.69 27.76 -10.15
C HIS A 6 46.34 27.05 -10.04
N TYR A 7 46.35 25.71 -10.16
CA TYR A 7 45.18 24.87 -9.95
C TYR A 7 44.95 24.73 -8.44
N LEU A 8 44.10 25.58 -7.88
CA LEU A 8 43.61 25.42 -6.51
C LEU A 8 42.67 24.20 -6.47
N PRO A 9 42.87 23.25 -5.53
CA PRO A 9 41.91 22.17 -5.34
C PRO A 9 40.55 22.76 -4.95
N PRO A 10 39.43 22.16 -5.38
CA PRO A 10 38.10 22.63 -5.01
C PRO A 10 38.01 22.70 -3.48
N GLY A 11 37.67 23.87 -2.96
CA GLY A 11 37.50 24.08 -1.53
C GLY A 11 36.42 23.13 -0.94
N PRO A 12 36.44 22.90 0.38
CA PRO A 12 35.47 22.03 1.03
C PRO A 12 34.05 22.49 0.65
N ARG A 13 33.23 21.56 0.16
CA ARG A 13 31.80 21.83 -0.11
C ARG A 13 31.20 22.34 1.20
N ALA A 14 30.58 23.52 1.15
CA ALA A 14 29.80 24.00 2.29
C ALA A 14 28.81 22.91 2.68
N GLU A 15 28.85 22.47 3.94
CA GLU A 15 27.85 21.56 4.49
C GLU A 15 26.49 22.20 4.28
N VAL A 16 25.67 21.58 3.42
CA VAL A 16 24.27 21.95 3.28
C VAL A 16 23.65 21.72 4.64
N ARG A 17 23.29 22.79 5.34
CA ARG A 17 22.59 22.69 6.63
C ARG A 17 21.38 21.78 6.42
N GLU A 18 21.19 20.78 7.27
CA GLU A 18 20.07 19.82 7.18
C GLU A 18 18.71 20.53 7.08
N THR A 19 18.60 21.73 7.67
CA THR A 19 17.42 22.60 7.57
C THR A 19 17.12 23.11 6.15
N ALA A 20 18.12 23.25 5.28
CA ALA A 20 17.94 23.71 3.91
C ALA A 20 17.14 22.71 3.05
N VAL A 21 17.20 21.41 3.39
CA VAL A 21 16.40 20.37 2.73
C VAL A 21 14.91 20.61 2.99
N LEU A 22 14.52 20.96 4.22
CA LEU A 22 13.14 21.22 4.59
C LEU A 22 12.58 22.47 3.89
N ASP A 23 13.40 23.50 3.69
CA ASP A 23 12.97 24.72 3.02
C ASP A 23 12.60 24.51 1.55
N ASP A 24 13.28 23.59 0.84
CA ASP A 24 12.89 23.20 -0.51
C ASP A 24 11.51 22.50 -0.53
N TRP A 25 11.21 21.67 0.47
CA TRP A 25 9.91 21.01 0.60
C TRP A 25 8.80 21.99 0.97
N ARG A 26 9.06 22.96 1.85
CA ARG A 26 8.11 24.06 2.15
C ARG A 26 7.79 24.88 0.90
N ARG A 27 8.81 25.24 0.12
CA ARG A 27 8.61 25.94 -1.17
C ARG A 27 7.81 25.09 -2.16
N ALA A 28 8.12 23.79 -2.26
CA ALA A 28 7.39 22.86 -3.10
C ALA A 28 5.91 22.77 -2.72
N GLU A 29 5.61 22.66 -1.42
CA GLU A 29 4.23 22.63 -0.90
C GLU A 29 3.48 23.92 -1.27
N ALA A 30 4.07 25.08 -0.98
CA ALA A 30 3.46 26.36 -1.31
C ALA A 30 3.16 26.47 -2.83
N GLY A 31 4.08 26.00 -3.68
CA GLY A 31 3.90 25.98 -5.14
C GLY A 31 2.83 24.99 -5.64
N HIS A 32 2.42 24.02 -4.81
CA HIS A 32 1.43 23.00 -5.16
C HIS A 32 0.18 23.00 -4.29
N ALA A 33 -0.03 24.04 -3.46
CA ALA A 33 -1.10 24.12 -2.47
C ALA A 33 -2.50 23.80 -3.03
N ALA A 34 -2.85 24.32 -4.21
CA ALA A 34 -4.15 24.06 -4.84
C ALA A 34 -4.34 22.58 -5.23
N ARG A 35 -3.28 21.91 -5.71
CA ARG A 35 -3.34 20.48 -6.05
C ARG A 35 -3.34 19.63 -4.78
N LEU A 36 -2.52 20.02 -3.79
CA LEU A 36 -2.48 19.37 -2.48
C LEU A 36 -3.87 19.37 -1.82
N ALA A 37 -4.56 20.52 -1.77
CA ALA A 37 -5.91 20.63 -1.23
C ALA A 37 -6.91 19.72 -1.97
N ARG A 38 -6.79 19.59 -3.30
CA ARG A 38 -7.62 18.67 -4.09
C ARG A 38 -7.37 17.21 -3.71
N VAL A 39 -6.12 16.79 -3.61
CA VAL A 39 -5.76 15.42 -3.22
C VAL A 39 -6.22 15.12 -1.80
N ALA A 40 -6.02 16.05 -0.85
CA ALA A 40 -6.52 15.94 0.51
C ALA A 40 -8.05 15.75 0.52
N GLY A 41 -8.79 16.52 -0.28
CA GLY A 41 -10.23 16.32 -0.44
C GLY A 41 -10.62 14.94 -1.01
N ARG A 42 -9.81 14.35 -1.89
CA ARG A 42 -10.03 12.98 -2.39
C ARG A 42 -9.78 11.92 -1.33
N ILE A 43 -8.72 12.07 -0.53
CA ILE A 43 -8.44 11.18 0.59
C ILE A 43 -9.55 11.28 1.63
N GLY A 44 -10.00 12.50 1.97
CA GLY A 44 -11.13 12.70 2.89
C GLY A 44 -12.44 12.10 2.39
N ALA A 45 -12.71 12.15 1.08
CA ALA A 45 -13.89 11.48 0.51
C ALA A 45 -13.78 9.94 0.59
N LEU A 46 -12.59 9.39 0.36
CA LEU A 46 -12.33 7.96 0.53
C LEU A 46 -12.43 7.54 2.00
N ASP A 47 -11.95 8.38 2.92
CA ASP A 47 -12.06 8.19 4.37
C ASP A 47 -13.52 8.07 4.82
N ASP A 48 -14.34 9.07 4.50
CA ASP A 48 -15.78 9.05 4.81
C ASP A 48 -16.48 7.83 4.20
N ARG A 49 -16.13 7.49 2.95
CA ARG A 49 -16.70 6.32 2.27
C ARG A 49 -16.36 5.01 2.97
N LEU A 50 -15.11 4.82 3.39
CA LEU A 50 -14.67 3.63 4.12
C LEU A 50 -15.22 3.57 5.54
N LYS A 51 -15.42 4.74 6.19
CA LYS A 51 -16.03 4.83 7.52
C LYS A 51 -17.50 4.43 7.52
N ARG A 52 -18.24 4.77 6.45
CA ARG A 52 -19.66 4.41 6.29
C ARG A 52 -19.89 3.05 5.65
N GLY A 53 -18.88 2.51 4.95
CA GLY A 53 -18.96 1.25 4.24
C GLY A 53 -18.77 0.01 5.12
N PRO A 54 -18.99 -1.20 4.57
CA PRO A 54 -18.65 -2.45 5.21
C PRO A 54 -17.17 -2.53 5.65
N GLU A 55 -16.90 -3.12 6.81
CA GLU A 55 -15.55 -3.22 7.37
C GLU A 55 -14.54 -3.89 6.42
N GLY A 56 -15.00 -4.89 5.64
CA GLY A 56 -14.18 -5.63 4.68
C GLY A 56 -13.66 -4.81 3.50
N TRP A 57 -14.18 -3.61 3.25
CA TRP A 57 -13.70 -2.75 2.14
C TRP A 57 -12.29 -2.24 2.36
N ARG A 58 -11.91 -1.93 3.60
CA ARG A 58 -10.53 -1.56 3.93
C ARG A 58 -9.58 -2.71 3.61
N HIS A 59 -9.94 -3.92 4.02
CA HIS A 59 -9.13 -5.10 3.74
C HIS A 59 -9.02 -5.35 2.23
N ARG A 60 -10.12 -5.21 1.48
CA ARG A 60 -10.14 -5.31 0.02
C ARG A 60 -9.13 -4.36 -0.63
N LEU A 61 -9.18 -3.08 -0.26
CA LEU A 61 -8.27 -2.07 -0.83
C LEU A 61 -6.82 -2.34 -0.40
N ALA A 62 -6.58 -2.75 0.85
CA ALA A 62 -5.24 -3.11 1.31
C ALA A 62 -4.63 -4.26 0.51
N LEU A 63 -5.42 -5.28 0.14
CA LEU A 63 -4.97 -6.38 -0.72
C LEU A 63 -4.58 -5.91 -2.13
N ILE A 64 -5.40 -5.03 -2.72
CA ILE A 64 -5.14 -4.48 -4.06
C ILE A 64 -3.87 -3.62 -4.04
N GLU A 65 -3.78 -2.68 -3.10
CA GLU A 65 -2.64 -1.75 -3.00
C GLU A 65 -1.34 -2.51 -2.72
N ALA A 66 -1.35 -3.50 -1.81
CA ALA A 66 -0.16 -4.29 -1.52
C ALA A 66 0.29 -5.14 -2.73
N ALA A 67 -0.66 -5.71 -3.49
CA ALA A 67 -0.34 -6.42 -4.72
C ALA A 67 0.28 -5.48 -5.76
N ASP A 68 -0.27 -4.29 -5.96
CA ASP A 68 0.26 -3.29 -6.89
C ASP A 68 1.64 -2.75 -6.46
N LEU A 69 1.83 -2.50 -5.17
CA LEU A 69 3.14 -2.13 -4.62
C LEU A 69 4.18 -3.24 -4.79
N SER A 70 3.77 -4.51 -4.82
CA SER A 70 4.71 -5.63 -5.04
C SER A 70 5.37 -5.56 -6.41
N TRP A 71 4.67 -5.04 -7.43
CA TRP A 71 5.25 -4.80 -8.76
C TRP A 71 6.33 -3.72 -8.72
N PHE A 72 6.09 -2.66 -7.94
CA PHE A 72 7.08 -1.60 -7.72
C PHE A 72 8.31 -2.09 -6.95
N ALA A 73 8.10 -2.91 -5.92
CA ALA A 73 9.17 -3.47 -5.11
C ALA A 73 10.01 -4.53 -5.84
N GLY A 74 9.51 -5.04 -6.98
CA GLY A 74 10.18 -6.05 -7.81
C GLY A 74 9.73 -7.49 -7.51
N ASP A 75 8.90 -7.69 -6.49
CA ASP A 75 8.37 -8.99 -6.05
C ASP A 75 7.32 -9.57 -7.02
N ARG A 76 6.51 -8.70 -7.65
CA ARG A 76 5.51 -9.04 -8.69
C ARG A 76 4.58 -10.19 -8.26
N ILE A 77 4.02 -10.08 -7.06
CA ILE A 77 3.06 -11.05 -6.52
C ILE A 77 1.67 -10.71 -7.03
N GLY A 78 1.02 -11.69 -7.66
CA GLY A 78 -0.36 -11.56 -8.14
C GLY A 78 -1.36 -11.63 -6.99
N PRO A 79 -2.54 -10.99 -7.12
CA PRO A 79 -3.58 -11.00 -6.09
C PRO A 79 -4.10 -12.42 -5.78
N ASP A 80 -4.02 -13.35 -6.73
CA ASP A 80 -4.38 -14.75 -6.57
C ASP A 80 -3.46 -15.48 -5.59
N ARG A 81 -2.14 -15.33 -5.78
CA ARG A 81 -1.12 -15.91 -4.90
C ARG A 81 -1.15 -15.27 -3.52
N LEU A 82 -1.35 -13.95 -3.46
CA LEU A 82 -1.47 -13.21 -2.21
C LEU A 82 -2.68 -13.69 -1.40
N ALA A 83 -3.83 -13.86 -2.03
CA ALA A 83 -5.06 -14.32 -1.37
C ALA A 83 -4.85 -15.71 -0.75
N LEU A 84 -4.31 -16.68 -1.51
CA LEU A 84 -4.04 -18.04 -1.02
C LEU A 84 -3.03 -18.06 0.14
N TRP A 85 -1.99 -17.24 0.08
CA TRP A 85 -0.99 -17.13 1.13
C TRP A 85 -1.58 -16.54 2.42
N ILE A 86 -2.36 -15.47 2.33
CA ILE A 86 -2.94 -14.83 3.51
C ILE A 86 -4.01 -15.71 4.14
N SER A 87 -4.88 -16.33 3.34
CA SER A 87 -5.99 -17.12 3.87
C SER A 87 -5.58 -18.48 4.42
N MET A 88 -4.55 -19.13 3.83
CA MET A 88 -4.24 -20.53 4.10
C MET A 88 -2.74 -20.85 4.22
N ARG A 89 -1.87 -19.84 4.12
CA ARG A 89 -0.39 -20.02 4.08
C ARG A 89 0.07 -20.99 2.99
N LEU A 90 -0.65 -21.04 1.87
CA LEU A 90 -0.25 -21.83 0.71
C LEU A 90 0.72 -21.02 -0.15
N SER A 91 1.87 -21.61 -0.47
CA SER A 91 2.82 -21.12 -1.47
C SER A 91 3.04 -22.19 -2.56
N GLY A 92 3.20 -21.74 -3.80
CA GLY A 92 3.62 -22.60 -4.90
C GLY A 92 5.10 -22.97 -4.81
N VAL A 93 5.50 -24.04 -5.49
CA VAL A 93 6.91 -24.52 -5.52
C VAL A 93 7.87 -23.45 -6.07
N GLN A 94 7.38 -22.55 -6.91
CA GLN A 94 8.15 -21.46 -7.52
C GLN A 94 7.96 -20.11 -6.81
N ASP A 95 7.17 -20.04 -5.75
CA ASP A 95 6.92 -18.78 -5.06
C ASP A 95 8.06 -18.44 -4.09
N ASP A 96 8.53 -17.20 -4.14
CA ASP A 96 9.42 -16.64 -3.13
C ASP A 96 8.62 -16.39 -1.85
N THR A 97 8.77 -17.28 -0.87
CA THR A 97 8.12 -17.16 0.45
C THR A 97 8.50 -15.86 1.17
N ALA A 98 9.69 -15.31 0.92
CA ALA A 98 10.10 -14.03 1.50
C ALA A 98 9.34 -12.86 0.85
N ALA A 99 9.13 -12.89 -0.47
CA ALA A 99 8.26 -11.94 -1.17
C ALA A 99 6.82 -12.00 -0.66
N LEU A 100 6.25 -13.21 -0.51
CA LEU A 100 4.91 -13.40 0.05
C LEU A 100 4.82 -12.89 1.50
N ALA A 101 5.87 -13.07 2.30
CA ALA A 101 5.94 -12.52 3.65
C ALA A 101 5.98 -10.99 3.65
N ARG A 102 6.75 -10.35 2.76
CA ARG A 102 6.82 -8.88 2.60
C ARG A 102 5.48 -8.29 2.17
N VAL A 103 4.84 -8.85 1.14
CA VAL A 103 3.53 -8.36 0.69
C VAL A 103 2.46 -8.62 1.76
N GLY A 104 2.52 -9.77 2.43
CA GLY A 104 1.65 -10.05 3.58
C GLY A 104 1.87 -9.09 4.76
N TRP A 105 3.10 -8.62 4.99
CA TRP A 105 3.39 -7.55 5.95
C TRP A 105 2.71 -6.24 5.52
N ALA A 106 2.84 -5.86 4.25
CA ALA A 106 2.19 -4.65 3.72
C ALA A 106 0.68 -4.69 3.92
N VAL A 107 0.00 -5.81 3.61
CA VAL A 107 -1.44 -5.96 3.84
C VAL A 107 -1.82 -5.76 5.30
N ARG A 108 -1.06 -6.34 6.26
CA ARG A 108 -1.33 -6.16 7.69
C ARG A 108 -1.23 -4.69 8.09
N ARG A 109 -0.19 -4.00 7.63
CA ARG A 109 0.00 -2.56 7.93
C ARG A 109 -1.01 -1.68 7.22
N LEU A 110 -1.50 -2.03 6.04
CA LEU A 110 -2.53 -1.25 5.35
C LEU A 110 -3.96 -1.57 5.84
N THR A 111 -4.17 -2.71 6.52
CA THR A 111 -5.48 -3.08 7.08
C THR A 111 -5.70 -2.52 8.49
N GLY A 112 -4.64 -2.39 9.30
CA GLY A 112 -4.80 -1.88 10.67
C GLY A 112 -3.50 -1.70 11.46
N GLY A 113 -3.68 -1.51 12.77
CA GLY A 113 -2.60 -1.38 13.74
C GLY A 113 -2.00 0.03 13.83
N PRO A 114 -1.06 0.23 14.78
CA PRO A 114 -0.41 1.52 15.01
C PRO A 114 0.25 2.09 13.74
N GLY A 115 0.26 3.41 13.63
CA GLY A 115 0.97 4.13 12.58
C GLY A 115 2.49 4.15 12.82
N PRO A 116 3.27 4.53 11.80
CA PRO A 116 4.73 4.57 11.88
C PRO A 116 5.29 5.70 12.76
N ASP A 117 4.50 6.74 13.04
CA ASP A 117 4.97 7.95 13.74
C ASP A 117 5.27 7.71 15.23
N VAL A 118 4.78 6.61 15.82
CA VAL A 118 4.97 6.28 17.24
C VAL A 118 6.28 5.53 17.46
N ASP A 119 6.51 4.48 16.69
CA ASP A 119 7.70 3.65 16.75
C ASP A 119 7.90 2.98 15.39
N LEU A 120 8.85 3.51 14.62
CA LEU A 120 9.13 3.04 13.27
C LEU A 120 9.73 1.63 13.28
N SER A 121 10.53 1.28 14.28
CA SER A 121 11.13 -0.05 14.40
C SER A 121 10.08 -1.11 14.65
N ALA A 122 9.15 -0.85 15.58
CA ALA A 122 8.00 -1.71 15.82
C ALA A 122 7.06 -1.77 14.60
N PHE A 123 6.80 -0.63 13.95
CA PHE A 123 6.00 -0.61 12.73
C PHE A 123 6.59 -1.49 11.61
N LEU A 124 7.91 -1.48 11.43
CA LEU A 124 8.59 -2.28 10.43
C LEU A 124 8.83 -3.74 10.86
N ASP A 125 8.49 -4.12 12.09
CA ASP A 125 8.87 -5.41 12.70
C ASP A 125 10.39 -5.66 12.66
N ARG A 126 11.21 -4.60 12.81
CA ARG A 126 12.67 -4.66 12.75
C ARG A 126 13.29 -4.43 14.12
N ARG A 127 14.31 -5.22 14.44
CA ARG A 127 15.12 -5.10 15.66
C ARG A 127 16.58 -5.24 15.32
N ASP A 128 17.41 -4.51 16.04
CA ASP A 128 18.85 -4.67 15.98
C ASP A 128 19.26 -6.02 16.59
N PRO A 129 20.26 -6.70 16.00
CA PRO A 129 20.79 -7.94 16.56
C PRO A 129 21.50 -7.67 17.89
N GLU A 130 21.43 -8.62 18.83
CA GLU A 130 22.06 -8.46 20.15
C GLU A 130 23.59 -8.31 20.07
N ASN A 131 24.22 -8.87 19.04
CA ASN A 131 25.67 -8.82 18.82
C ASN A 131 26.01 -7.95 17.61
N MET A 132 25.84 -6.64 17.73
CA MET A 132 26.29 -5.69 16.72
C MET A 132 27.81 -5.48 16.78
N VAL A 133 28.42 -5.21 15.62
CA VAL A 133 29.80 -4.72 15.55
C VAL A 133 29.79 -3.27 16.03
N ASP A 134 30.70 -2.88 16.92
CA ASP A 134 30.72 -1.57 17.60
C ASP A 134 30.70 -0.35 16.64
N GLU A 135 31.08 -0.53 15.38
CA GLU A 135 31.19 0.52 14.37
C GLU A 135 29.91 0.67 13.51
N ALA A 136 28.95 -0.25 13.61
CA ALA A 136 27.71 -0.20 12.85
C ALA A 136 26.65 0.62 13.58
N GLU A 137 26.09 1.63 12.91
CA GLU A 137 24.97 2.40 13.45
C GLU A 137 23.71 1.51 13.57
N PRO A 138 23.10 1.40 14.77
CA PRO A 138 21.87 0.66 14.98
C PRO A 138 20.76 1.10 14.03
N PHE A 139 19.91 0.15 13.64
CA PHE A 139 18.69 0.45 12.90
C PHE A 139 17.76 1.35 13.71
N ALA A 140 17.63 1.11 15.03
CA ALA A 140 16.80 1.92 15.90
C ALA A 140 17.21 3.40 15.89
N ASP A 141 18.52 3.68 15.88
CA ASP A 141 19.03 5.04 15.84
C ASP A 141 18.75 5.72 14.49
N ARG A 142 18.98 5.01 13.38
CA ARG A 142 18.61 5.52 12.03
C ARG A 142 17.11 5.75 11.88
N ALA A 143 16.29 4.86 12.43
CA ALA A 143 14.84 4.99 12.45
C ALA A 143 14.39 6.19 13.30
N GLY A 144 15.04 6.39 14.46
CA GLY A 144 14.85 7.57 15.32
C GLY A 144 15.21 8.86 14.60
N GLY A 145 16.37 8.94 13.96
CA GLY A 145 16.80 10.11 13.20
C GLY A 145 15.86 10.43 12.03
N TRP A 146 15.31 9.42 11.35
CA TRP A 146 14.27 9.64 10.33
C TRP A 146 12.97 10.18 10.95
N LEU A 147 12.53 9.67 12.10
CA LEU A 147 11.36 10.19 12.82
C LEU A 147 11.55 11.63 13.29
N ASP A 148 12.72 11.96 13.82
CA ASP A 148 13.06 13.33 14.23
C ASP A 148 13.02 14.31 13.05
N LEU A 149 13.51 13.89 11.88
CA LEU A 149 13.40 14.67 10.65
C LEU A 149 11.94 14.87 10.23
N MET A 150 11.11 13.82 10.34
CA MET A 150 9.69 13.92 10.04
C MET A 150 8.96 14.84 11.03
N ALA A 151 9.35 14.83 12.30
CA ALA A 151 8.82 15.72 13.34
C ALA A 151 9.21 17.19 13.11
N GLN A 152 10.44 17.45 12.63
CA GLN A 152 10.88 18.81 12.24
C GLN A 152 10.10 19.38 11.05
N ALA A 153 9.46 18.52 10.26
CA ALA A 153 8.60 18.87 9.15
C ALA A 153 7.10 18.82 9.51
N ALA A 154 6.77 18.95 10.80
CA ALA A 154 5.38 18.93 11.27
C ALA A 154 4.51 20.05 10.69
N ASP A 155 5.13 21.13 10.20
CA ASP A 155 4.45 22.24 9.53
C ASP A 155 4.03 21.94 8.08
N LEU A 156 4.59 20.89 7.46
CA LEU A 156 4.14 20.40 6.16
C LEU A 156 2.84 19.59 6.30
N HIS A 157 2.00 19.66 5.28
CA HIS A 157 0.82 18.81 5.19
C HIS A 157 1.21 17.32 5.20
N PRO A 158 0.45 16.43 5.86
CA PRO A 158 0.79 15.00 5.98
C PRO A 158 1.13 14.30 4.65
N ILE A 159 0.40 14.63 3.57
CA ILE A 159 0.69 14.14 2.19
C ILE A 159 2.08 14.58 1.70
N THR A 160 2.46 15.84 1.90
CA THR A 160 3.79 16.34 1.52
C THR A 160 4.86 15.70 2.39
N ARG A 161 4.63 15.63 3.71
CA ARG A 161 5.52 14.99 4.67
C ARG A 161 5.77 13.52 4.30
N ALA A 162 4.72 12.79 3.90
CA ALA A 162 4.83 11.43 3.38
C ALA A 162 5.71 11.33 2.11
N CYS A 163 5.50 12.21 1.13
CA CYS A 163 6.32 12.27 -0.08
C CYS A 163 7.80 12.54 0.24
N MET A 164 8.06 13.49 1.13
CA MET A 164 9.39 13.80 1.63
C MET A 164 10.03 12.58 2.31
N GLY A 165 9.37 12.01 3.31
CA GLY A 165 9.86 10.86 4.07
C GLY A 165 10.18 9.65 3.18
N PHE A 166 9.33 9.38 2.17
CA PHE A 166 9.60 8.35 1.16
C PHE A 166 10.91 8.59 0.41
N HIS A 167 11.15 9.83 -0.03
CA HIS A 167 12.34 10.15 -0.82
C HIS A 167 13.62 10.31 0.00
N LEU A 168 13.50 10.57 1.31
CA LEU A 168 14.62 10.64 2.24
C LEU A 168 14.94 9.28 2.89
N TRP A 169 14.08 8.27 2.69
CA TRP A 169 14.22 6.94 3.30
C TRP A 169 15.60 6.29 3.10
N SER A 170 16.07 6.22 1.84
CA SER A 170 17.37 5.62 1.55
C SER A 170 18.54 6.48 2.05
N LEU A 171 18.37 7.81 2.14
CA LEU A 171 19.39 8.73 2.65
C LEU A 171 19.55 8.59 4.16
N ALA A 172 18.47 8.28 4.88
CA ALA A 172 18.49 7.92 6.30
C ALA A 172 19.02 6.49 6.56
N GLY A 173 19.63 5.83 5.57
CA GLY A 173 20.17 4.49 5.71
C GLY A 173 19.12 3.39 5.88
N LEU A 174 17.82 3.68 5.74
CA LEU A 174 16.73 2.71 5.93
C LEU A 174 16.52 1.79 4.71
N GLY A 175 17.31 1.94 3.65
CA GLY A 175 17.04 1.39 2.31
C GLY A 175 17.73 0.09 1.89
N GLN A 176 18.08 -0.84 2.79
CA GLN A 176 18.69 -2.14 2.39
C GLN A 176 17.74 -2.99 1.50
N GLN A 177 18.29 -3.95 0.73
CA GLN A 177 17.57 -4.71 -0.32
C GLN A 177 16.21 -5.26 0.17
N SER A 178 15.14 -4.89 -0.56
CA SER A 178 13.70 -5.14 -0.32
C SER A 178 12.88 -4.08 0.45
N ASN A 179 13.49 -2.96 0.88
CA ASN A 179 12.81 -1.93 1.69
C ASN A 179 11.99 -0.88 0.92
N ARG A 180 11.83 -1.03 -0.39
CA ARG A 180 11.01 -0.10 -1.19
C ARG A 180 9.52 -0.22 -0.84
N MET A 181 9.08 -1.44 -0.52
CA MET A 181 7.74 -1.71 0.00
C MET A 181 7.53 -1.03 1.35
N GLU A 182 8.49 -1.17 2.26
CA GLU A 182 8.45 -0.55 3.59
C GLU A 182 8.29 0.97 3.51
N ALA A 183 9.12 1.63 2.69
CA ALA A 183 9.05 3.07 2.49
C ALA A 183 7.69 3.50 1.92
N ALA A 184 7.16 2.78 0.92
CA ALA A 184 5.89 3.12 0.29
C ALA A 184 4.70 2.91 1.24
N VAL A 185 4.66 1.80 1.97
CA VAL A 185 3.62 1.52 2.98
C VAL A 185 3.68 2.55 4.11
N THR A 186 4.87 2.90 4.58
CA THR A 186 5.07 3.94 5.60
C THR A 186 4.54 5.28 5.12
N ALA A 187 4.91 5.72 3.92
CA ALA A 187 4.42 6.97 3.35
C ALA A 187 2.90 6.96 3.14
N SER A 188 2.34 5.84 2.69
CA SER A 188 0.89 5.65 2.54
C SER A 188 0.15 5.82 3.87
N ARG A 189 0.68 5.27 4.97
CA ARG A 189 0.13 5.44 6.33
C ARG A 189 0.23 6.88 6.82
N ILE A 190 1.36 7.56 6.58
CA ILE A 190 1.56 8.95 7.01
C ILE A 190 0.64 9.92 6.26
N ALA A 191 0.46 9.70 4.96
CA ALA A 191 -0.39 10.56 4.14
C ALA A 191 -1.87 10.53 4.58
N ALA A 192 -2.31 9.45 5.23
CA ALA A 192 -3.65 9.27 5.75
C ALA A 192 -3.70 9.25 7.30
N HIS A 193 -2.68 9.80 7.97
CA HIS A 193 -2.58 9.76 9.44
C HIS A 193 -3.80 10.35 10.17
N GLU A 194 -4.46 11.33 9.56
CA GLU A 194 -5.65 12.00 10.12
C GLU A 194 -6.97 11.27 9.81
N GLY A 195 -6.93 10.20 9.01
CA GLY A 195 -8.12 9.43 8.61
C GLY A 195 -8.55 8.42 9.68
N GLU A 196 -9.85 8.28 9.86
CA GLU A 196 -10.45 7.26 10.74
C GLU A 196 -11.00 6.06 9.95
N GLY A 197 -11.49 6.31 8.73
CA GLY A 197 -11.96 5.30 7.79
C GLY A 197 -10.88 4.84 6.81
N ALA A 198 -10.12 5.76 6.21
CA ALA A 198 -8.98 5.45 5.36
C ALA A 198 -7.70 5.58 6.19
N ILE A 199 -7.16 4.46 6.67
CA ILE A 199 -5.93 4.47 7.47
C ILE A 199 -4.65 4.51 6.62
N PHE A 200 -4.80 4.51 5.29
CA PHE A 200 -3.73 4.58 4.31
C PHE A 200 -4.20 5.35 3.06
N ALA A 201 -3.30 6.06 2.41
CA ALA A 201 -3.55 6.74 1.14
C ALA A 201 -3.10 5.85 -0.04
N PRO A 202 -3.93 5.59 -1.07
CA PRO A 202 -3.53 4.83 -2.24
C PRO A 202 -2.35 5.48 -2.99
N LEU A 203 -1.34 4.69 -3.35
CA LEU A 203 -0.16 5.13 -4.10
C LEU A 203 0.04 4.33 -5.40
N ALA A 204 -0.36 3.05 -5.41
CA ALA A 204 -0.08 2.11 -6.49
C ALA A 204 -1.31 1.70 -7.30
N MET A 205 -2.53 1.86 -6.78
CA MET A 205 -3.80 1.61 -7.50
C MET A 205 -4.01 2.42 -8.81
N GLY A 206 -3.13 3.37 -9.13
CA GLY A 206 -3.09 4.09 -10.42
C GLY A 206 -1.79 3.86 -11.20
N GLY A 207 -1.02 2.84 -10.83
CA GLY A 207 0.37 2.64 -11.19
C GLY A 207 1.33 3.37 -10.25
N ALA A 208 2.50 2.77 -9.99
CA ALA A 208 3.52 3.25 -9.05
C ALA A 208 4.31 4.49 -9.53
N GLY A 209 3.73 5.32 -10.41
CA GLY A 209 4.37 6.50 -10.98
C GLY A 209 4.73 7.57 -9.95
N ALA A 210 4.01 7.60 -8.82
CA ALA A 210 4.28 8.46 -7.66
C ALA A 210 5.66 8.20 -7.06
N LEU A 211 6.08 6.93 -7.07
CA LEU A 211 7.25 6.41 -6.34
C LEU A 211 8.56 6.55 -7.13
N ARG A 212 8.51 7.18 -8.32
CA ARG A 212 9.69 7.36 -9.17
C ARG A 212 10.71 8.29 -8.52
N ALA A 213 11.92 7.77 -8.34
CA ALA A 213 13.06 8.54 -7.89
C ALA A 213 13.49 9.59 -8.94
N GLY A 214 13.99 10.73 -8.48
CA GLY A 214 14.59 11.77 -9.34
C GLY A 214 13.89 13.13 -9.30
N GLY A 215 14.58 14.15 -9.77
CA GLY A 215 14.13 15.55 -9.77
C GLY A 215 14.26 16.25 -8.41
N PRO A 216 14.11 17.59 -8.37
CA PRO A 216 14.00 18.36 -7.13
C PRO A 216 12.68 18.10 -6.38
N PRO A 217 12.55 18.54 -5.11
CA PRO A 217 11.35 18.36 -4.30
C PRO A 217 10.04 18.77 -4.98
N ALA A 218 10.00 19.92 -5.68
CA ALA A 218 8.81 20.38 -6.39
C ALA A 218 8.32 19.37 -7.46
N GLU A 219 9.22 18.84 -8.29
CA GLU A 219 8.84 17.84 -9.29
C GLU A 219 8.41 16.51 -8.67
N ARG A 220 9.07 16.09 -7.59
CA ARG A 220 8.68 14.88 -6.84
C ARG A 220 7.26 15.03 -6.28
N LEU A 221 6.98 16.14 -5.61
CA LEU A 221 5.68 16.44 -5.04
C LEU A 221 4.59 16.57 -6.11
N ALA A 222 4.88 17.25 -7.23
CA ALA A 222 3.93 17.38 -8.33
C ALA A 222 3.47 16.02 -8.87
N ARG A 223 4.42 15.10 -9.10
CA ARG A 223 4.14 13.73 -9.57
C ARG A 223 3.42 12.91 -8.50
N TRP A 224 3.85 13.02 -7.25
CA TRP A 224 3.23 12.34 -6.12
C TRP A 224 1.75 12.68 -6.03
N LEU A 225 1.42 13.97 -6.02
CA LEU A 225 0.04 14.46 -5.94
C LEU A 225 -0.81 14.03 -7.13
N GLU A 226 -0.30 14.13 -8.37
CA GLU A 226 -1.03 13.70 -9.58
C GLU A 226 -1.37 12.20 -9.53
N LYS A 227 -0.41 11.37 -9.15
CA LYS A 227 -0.58 9.92 -9.12
C LYS A 227 -1.40 9.45 -7.92
N MET A 228 -1.26 10.10 -6.77
CA MET A 228 -2.14 9.86 -5.62
C MET A 228 -3.59 10.25 -5.93
N GLU A 229 -3.84 11.37 -6.62
CA GLU A 229 -5.20 11.72 -7.07
C GLU A 229 -5.80 10.60 -7.92
N THR A 230 -5.03 10.10 -8.89
CA THR A 230 -5.44 8.99 -9.76
C THR A 230 -5.72 7.73 -8.95
N ALA A 231 -4.84 7.37 -8.01
CA ALA A 231 -4.99 6.19 -7.18
C ALA A 231 -6.21 6.28 -6.25
N CYS A 232 -6.51 7.44 -5.66
CA CYS A 232 -7.72 7.67 -4.89
C CYS A 232 -8.99 7.50 -5.73
N LEU A 233 -9.00 7.99 -6.97
CA LEU A 233 -10.13 7.81 -7.88
C LEU A 233 -10.31 6.33 -8.26
N THR A 234 -9.23 5.59 -8.49
CA THR A 234 -9.30 4.13 -8.72
C THR A 234 -9.83 3.40 -7.50
N ALA A 235 -9.38 3.76 -6.29
CA ALA A 235 -9.87 3.17 -5.04
C ALA A 235 -11.37 3.38 -4.87
N MET A 236 -11.88 4.60 -5.09
CA MET A 236 -13.31 4.90 -5.06
C MET A 236 -14.08 4.06 -6.07
N ARG A 237 -13.58 3.95 -7.31
CA ARG A 237 -14.19 3.09 -8.34
C ARG A 237 -14.25 1.62 -7.91
N HIS A 238 -13.21 1.09 -7.27
CA HIS A 238 -13.25 -0.27 -6.74
C HIS A 238 -14.35 -0.46 -5.70
N LEU A 239 -14.62 0.55 -4.86
CA LEU A 239 -15.69 0.51 -3.86
C LEU A 239 -17.07 0.60 -4.52
N ASP A 240 -17.25 1.48 -5.51
CA ASP A 240 -18.52 1.64 -6.21
C ASP A 240 -18.87 0.40 -7.04
N ASP A 241 -17.88 -0.19 -7.74
CA ASP A 241 -18.05 -1.42 -8.50
C ASP A 241 -18.47 -2.58 -7.57
N ILE A 242 -17.80 -2.74 -6.41
CA ILE A 242 -18.11 -3.86 -5.50
C ILE A 242 -19.41 -3.66 -4.73
N GLU A 243 -19.80 -2.41 -4.41
CA GLU A 243 -21.11 -2.13 -3.81
C GLU A 243 -22.23 -2.47 -4.78
N THR A 244 -22.11 -2.00 -6.03
CA THR A 244 -23.06 -2.30 -7.12
C THR A 244 -23.20 -3.81 -7.31
N TRP A 245 -22.06 -4.50 -7.43
CA TRP A 245 -22.02 -5.95 -7.54
C TRP A 245 -22.70 -6.64 -6.35
N SER A 246 -22.44 -6.18 -5.12
CA SER A 246 -22.98 -6.82 -3.92
C SER A 246 -24.50 -6.72 -3.86
N ALA A 247 -25.06 -5.57 -4.25
CA ALA A 247 -26.50 -5.36 -4.34
C ALA A 247 -27.16 -6.24 -5.43
N LEU A 248 -26.53 -6.34 -6.60
CA LEU A 248 -26.99 -7.22 -7.70
C LEU A 248 -26.95 -8.69 -7.28
N ALA A 249 -25.84 -9.13 -6.69
CA ALA A 249 -25.69 -10.50 -6.20
C ALA A 249 -26.70 -10.83 -5.11
N GLU A 250 -26.99 -9.91 -4.19
CA GLU A 250 -28.02 -10.09 -3.17
C GLU A 250 -29.41 -10.29 -3.77
N ALA A 251 -29.80 -9.46 -4.74
CA ALA A 251 -31.09 -9.59 -5.42
C ALA A 251 -31.22 -10.94 -6.13
N GLU A 252 -30.23 -11.33 -6.93
CA GLU A 252 -30.19 -12.60 -7.67
C GLU A 252 -30.19 -13.83 -6.73
N MET A 253 -29.53 -13.72 -5.58
CA MET A 253 -29.42 -14.81 -4.60
C MET A 253 -30.66 -14.99 -3.71
N THR A 254 -31.66 -14.10 -3.78
CA THR A 254 -32.90 -14.19 -2.99
C THR A 254 -33.56 -15.58 -3.00
N PRO A 255 -33.60 -16.34 -4.13
CA PRO A 255 -34.20 -17.67 -4.16
C PRO A 255 -33.36 -18.76 -3.46
N LEU A 256 -32.09 -18.49 -3.16
CA LEU A 256 -31.20 -19.46 -2.52
C LEU A 256 -31.45 -19.51 -1.02
N SER A 257 -31.50 -20.73 -0.48
CA SER A 257 -31.66 -20.96 0.95
C SER A 257 -30.34 -21.27 1.64
N GLY A 258 -30.32 -21.08 2.96
CA GLY A 258 -29.17 -21.40 3.81
C GLY A 258 -28.18 -20.24 3.97
N LYS A 259 -27.11 -20.51 4.73
CA LYS A 259 -26.14 -19.48 5.14
C LYS A 259 -24.97 -19.30 4.18
N THR A 260 -24.73 -20.27 3.28
CA THR A 260 -23.59 -20.24 2.35
C THR A 260 -23.68 -19.13 1.31
N PRO A 261 -24.81 -18.88 0.62
CA PRO A 261 -24.88 -17.79 -0.36
C PRO A 261 -24.52 -16.40 0.20
N PRO A 262 -25.15 -15.91 1.30
CA PRO A 262 -24.80 -14.60 1.84
C PRO A 262 -23.39 -14.55 2.42
N ALA A 263 -22.90 -15.64 3.03
CA ALA A 263 -21.52 -15.70 3.51
C ALA A 263 -20.50 -15.61 2.36
N LEU A 264 -20.75 -16.31 1.25
CA LEU A 264 -19.88 -16.28 0.08
C LEU A 264 -19.89 -14.90 -0.60
N ARG A 265 -21.04 -14.23 -0.65
CA ARG A 265 -21.14 -12.83 -1.11
C ARG A 265 -20.31 -11.89 -0.24
N GLY A 266 -20.35 -12.06 1.09
CA GLY A 266 -19.49 -11.33 2.02
C GLY A 266 -18.01 -11.51 1.72
N VAL A 267 -17.57 -12.76 1.56
CA VAL A 267 -16.17 -13.07 1.19
C VAL A 267 -15.76 -12.42 -0.13
N LEU A 268 -16.59 -12.46 -1.16
CA LEU A 268 -16.29 -11.84 -2.47
C LEU A 268 -16.30 -10.30 -2.44
N THR A 269 -17.05 -9.71 -1.51
CA THR A 269 -17.02 -8.26 -1.25
C THR A 269 -15.70 -7.86 -0.59
N GLU A 270 -15.22 -8.64 0.38
CA GLU A 270 -14.00 -8.37 1.13
C GLU A 270 -12.72 -8.75 0.37
N TRP A 271 -12.73 -9.83 -0.40
CA TRP A 271 -11.56 -10.37 -1.09
C TRP A 271 -11.62 -10.12 -2.60
N PRO A 272 -10.60 -9.51 -3.22
CA PRO A 272 -10.57 -9.28 -4.67
C PRO A 272 -10.61 -10.56 -5.50
N LEU A 273 -10.04 -11.65 -4.97
CA LEU A 273 -10.03 -12.97 -5.58
C LEU A 273 -10.25 -14.06 -4.54
N VAL A 274 -11.03 -15.07 -4.92
CA VAL A 274 -11.42 -16.15 -4.02
C VAL A 274 -11.25 -17.50 -4.71
N SER A 275 -10.70 -18.48 -3.99
CA SER A 275 -10.74 -19.89 -4.39
C SER A 275 -11.77 -20.67 -3.56
N ALA A 276 -12.23 -21.81 -4.06
CA ALA A 276 -13.10 -22.70 -3.28
C ALA A 276 -12.50 -23.13 -1.91
N PRO A 277 -11.21 -23.53 -1.79
CA PRO A 277 -10.60 -23.80 -0.49
C PRO A 277 -10.58 -22.62 0.47
N MET A 278 -10.28 -21.44 -0.06
CA MET A 278 -10.29 -20.20 0.71
C MET A 278 -11.70 -19.86 1.20
N ALA A 279 -12.71 -19.91 0.33
CA ALA A 279 -14.09 -19.66 0.70
C ALA A 279 -14.63 -20.67 1.71
N GLU A 280 -14.24 -21.95 1.63
CA GLU A 280 -14.57 -22.94 2.68
C GLU A 280 -14.00 -22.51 4.04
N ALA A 281 -12.71 -22.14 4.08
CA ALA A 281 -12.07 -21.71 5.32
C ALA A 281 -12.69 -20.42 5.90
N LEU A 282 -13.02 -19.45 5.05
CA LEU A 282 -13.54 -18.14 5.46
C LEU A 282 -15.03 -18.17 5.82
N THR A 283 -15.84 -18.99 5.14
CA THR A 283 -17.29 -19.08 5.39
C THR A 283 -17.67 -20.15 6.41
N GLY A 284 -16.78 -21.13 6.66
CA GLY A 284 -17.09 -22.33 7.45
C GLY A 284 -18.05 -23.31 6.75
N ALA A 285 -18.45 -23.04 5.50
CA ALA A 285 -19.30 -23.95 4.72
C ALA A 285 -18.45 -25.06 4.07
N SER A 286 -19.05 -26.23 3.84
CA SER A 286 -18.33 -27.34 3.19
C SER A 286 -17.87 -26.99 1.78
N ARG A 287 -16.72 -27.56 1.36
CA ARG A 287 -16.19 -27.38 0.00
C ARG A 287 -17.23 -27.59 -1.09
N ALA A 288 -18.04 -28.64 -0.96
CA ALA A 288 -19.07 -28.97 -1.94
C ALA A 288 -20.18 -27.90 -2.00
N ALA A 289 -20.56 -27.31 -0.87
CA ALA A 289 -21.52 -26.22 -0.85
C ALA A 289 -20.95 -24.95 -1.50
N VAL A 290 -19.70 -24.61 -1.19
CA VAL A 290 -18.99 -23.47 -1.80
C VAL A 290 -18.89 -23.64 -3.31
N GLN A 291 -18.43 -24.80 -3.80
CA GLN A 291 -18.30 -25.06 -5.24
C GLN A 291 -19.63 -24.99 -5.98
N ARG A 292 -20.72 -25.52 -5.40
CA ARG A 292 -22.06 -25.40 -5.99
C ARG A 292 -22.50 -23.94 -6.11
N ASN A 293 -22.26 -23.13 -5.08
CA ASN A 293 -22.62 -21.71 -5.11
C ASN A 293 -21.76 -20.93 -6.11
N LEU A 294 -20.44 -21.17 -6.16
CA LEU A 294 -19.57 -20.54 -7.16
C LEU A 294 -19.98 -20.88 -8.59
N ALA A 295 -20.29 -22.16 -8.87
CA ALA A 295 -20.78 -22.58 -10.19
C ALA A 295 -22.13 -21.94 -10.53
N TRP A 296 -23.03 -21.79 -9.55
CA TRP A 296 -24.31 -21.12 -9.72
C TRP A 296 -24.15 -19.62 -10.02
N MET A 297 -23.22 -18.95 -9.32
CA MET A 297 -22.90 -17.54 -9.53
C MET A 297 -22.24 -17.32 -10.89
N GLU A 298 -21.35 -18.21 -11.30
CA GLU A 298 -20.67 -18.16 -12.60
C GLU A 298 -21.65 -18.34 -13.76
N ALA A 299 -22.62 -19.26 -13.63
CA ALA A 299 -23.69 -19.45 -14.62
C ALA A 299 -24.67 -18.26 -14.74
N ARG A 300 -24.57 -17.28 -13.83
CA ARG A 300 -25.38 -16.04 -13.81
C ARG A 300 -24.52 -14.79 -14.02
N ASP A 301 -23.28 -14.96 -14.45
CA ASP A 301 -22.34 -13.87 -14.66
C ASP A 301 -22.12 -12.99 -13.41
N LEU A 302 -22.34 -13.51 -12.20
CA LEU A 302 -22.03 -12.82 -10.95
C LEU A 302 -20.56 -12.95 -10.57
N VAL A 303 -19.91 -14.05 -10.97
CA VAL A 303 -18.46 -14.21 -10.83
C VAL A 303 -17.87 -14.71 -12.14
N ARG A 304 -16.58 -14.44 -12.33
CA ARG A 304 -15.81 -14.96 -13.45
C ARG A 304 -14.58 -15.70 -12.95
N GLU A 305 -14.37 -16.91 -13.43
CA GLU A 305 -13.09 -17.60 -13.25
C GLU A 305 -11.97 -16.86 -14.01
N LEU A 306 -10.88 -16.55 -13.32
CA LEU A 306 -9.70 -15.90 -13.91
C LEU A 306 -8.55 -16.87 -14.21
N THR A 307 -8.47 -17.98 -13.48
CA THR A 307 -7.38 -18.95 -13.67
C THR A 307 -7.80 -20.06 -14.62
N GLY A 308 -6.89 -20.42 -15.53
CA GLY A 308 -7.01 -21.62 -16.37
C GLY A 308 -6.53 -22.87 -15.62
N GLN A 309 -5.57 -23.62 -16.17
CA GLN A 309 -5.06 -24.88 -15.60
C GLN A 309 -4.16 -24.74 -14.34
N GLY A 310 -4.37 -23.71 -13.52
CA GLY A 310 -3.67 -23.58 -12.24
C GLY A 310 -4.14 -24.62 -11.21
N ARG A 311 -3.33 -24.90 -10.19
CA ARG A 311 -3.68 -25.84 -9.10
C ARG A 311 -4.97 -25.43 -8.37
N PHE A 312 -5.28 -24.14 -8.34
CA PHE A 312 -6.50 -23.59 -7.77
C PHE A 312 -7.25 -22.73 -8.80
N ARG A 313 -8.54 -23.01 -8.96
CA ARG A 313 -9.48 -22.14 -9.67
C ARG A 313 -9.75 -20.90 -8.80
N MET A 314 -9.71 -19.72 -9.41
CA MET A 314 -9.89 -18.42 -8.75
C MET A 314 -11.02 -17.67 -9.42
N TRP A 315 -11.93 -17.14 -8.63
CA TRP A 315 -13.06 -16.34 -9.07
C TRP A 315 -12.92 -14.90 -8.60
N ARG A 316 -13.38 -13.96 -9.43
CA ARG A 316 -13.63 -12.58 -9.04
C ARG A 316 -15.11 -12.22 -9.22
N ALA A 317 -15.59 -11.26 -8.43
CA ALA A 317 -16.81 -10.53 -8.74
C ALA A 317 -16.73 -9.92 -10.16
N THR A 318 -17.83 -9.98 -10.89
CA THR A 318 -17.96 -9.26 -12.16
C THR A 318 -18.15 -7.76 -11.89
N ASN A 319 -17.57 -6.94 -12.76
CA ASN A 319 -17.79 -5.48 -12.79
C ASN A 319 -18.62 -5.16 -14.03
#